data_AF-A0A843YV37-F1
#
_entry.id   AF-A0A843YV37-F1
#
_cell.length_a   1.000
_cell.length_b   1.000
_cell.length_c   1.000
_cell.angle_alpha   90.00
_cell.angle_beta   90.00
_cell.angle_gamma   90.00
#
_symmetry.space_group_name_H-M   'P 1'
#
loop_
_entity.id
_entity.type
_entity.pdbx_description
1 polymer ?
#
loop_
_entity_poly.entity_id
_entity_poly.type
_entity_poly.pdbx_seq_one_letter_code
_entity_poly.pdbx_strand_id
1 'polypeptide(L)'
;MSCWHKSSLKTDACSIVCIQICLNVSTILIFYPYQLLISDNQAMLKPPFNLNLLRSLDVLLETRNLTAAAKALGLTQSALSRQLVQLREQTGDPLLIREGQRYLLTQQAEALRGPLKALLANMEALLLAPDFDPALCARQFSMCGSDYIADHMLPELLQSFSLQAPHLRVDLRMWEPGHYRLLADEGIDLVPVIADVIPDNLHGRAMGEDKPVCVMRKSHPLAQLSDISLEDYIYYPQIKIAGGSDKNNIIEQHLARLGVKRNIRLSVPFYSSALKLCVDNDLLLTIPMHIAIALARTAAIVWKPLPFDVPSYRYWLLWHARNHHDPAHQWFRKQVYDVLQRSMFGVTQFNAISDT
;
A
#
# COMPACT_ATOMS: atom_id res chain seq x y z
N MET A 1 -28.89 -50.29 33.67
CA MET A 1 -29.32 -49.79 35.00
C MET A 1 -28.86 -48.35 35.12
N SER A 2 -29.67 -47.40 34.67
CA SER A 2 -30.63 -46.62 35.49
C SER A 2 -29.92 -45.68 36.46
N CYS A 3 -29.83 -44.39 36.14
CA CYS A 3 -30.76 -43.33 36.56
C CYS A 3 -30.54 -42.83 38.00
N TRP A 4 -30.20 -41.53 38.10
CA TRP A 4 -30.77 -40.50 38.97
C TRP A 4 -31.48 -40.93 40.27
N HIS A 5 -31.08 -40.35 41.41
CA HIS A 5 -31.96 -39.76 42.47
C HIS A 5 -31.06 -39.12 43.56
N LYS A 6 -31.11 -37.81 43.83
CA LYS A 6 -32.08 -36.98 44.59
C LYS A 6 -31.72 -36.79 46.08
N SER A 7 -31.97 -35.56 46.54
CA SER A 7 -32.24 -35.13 47.94
C SER A 7 -31.00 -34.78 48.78
N SER A 8 -31.00 -33.83 49.72
CA SER A 8 -32.06 -32.96 50.23
C SER A 8 -31.46 -31.95 51.24
N LEU A 9 -31.94 -30.70 51.17
CA LEU A 9 -32.26 -29.77 52.28
C LEU A 9 -31.19 -29.38 53.31
N LYS A 10 -30.93 -28.06 53.37
CA LYS A 10 -31.20 -27.28 54.59
C LYS A 10 -31.66 -25.87 54.24
N THR A 11 -32.88 -25.58 54.66
CA THR A 11 -33.54 -24.28 54.74
C THR A 11 -32.95 -23.43 55.86
N ASP A 12 -32.84 -22.12 55.64
CA ASP A 12 -33.19 -21.10 56.64
C ASP A 12 -33.72 -19.85 55.92
N ALA A 13 -34.79 -19.30 56.47
CA ALA A 13 -35.64 -18.26 55.90
C ALA A 13 -35.58 -16.98 56.74
N CYS A 14 -35.46 -15.82 56.10
CA CYS A 14 -35.94 -14.48 56.51
C CYS A 14 -35.28 -13.44 55.57
N SER A 15 -35.89 -12.45 54.93
CA SER A 15 -37.26 -11.93 54.86
C SER A 15 -37.30 -10.87 53.72
N ILE A 16 -38.51 -10.55 53.25
CA ILE A 16 -38.92 -9.39 52.41
C ILE A 16 -38.96 -9.61 50.87
N VAL A 17 -40.08 -10.21 50.42
CA VAL A 17 -41.12 -9.68 49.46
C VAL A 17 -40.66 -8.93 48.20
N CYS A 18 -41.13 -9.12 46.96
CA CYS A 18 -41.95 -10.07 46.17
C CYS A 18 -41.71 -9.63 44.70
N ILE A 19 -41.34 -10.48 43.73
CA ILE A 19 -42.18 -11.43 42.95
C ILE A 19 -43.20 -10.71 42.05
N GLN A 20 -42.98 -10.60 40.73
CA GLN A 20 -43.64 -11.33 39.61
C GLN A 20 -43.33 -10.52 38.32
N ILE A 21 -43.26 -10.99 37.06
CA ILE A 21 -43.52 -12.26 36.38
C ILE A 21 -42.84 -12.23 35.00
N CYS A 22 -42.37 -13.41 34.60
CA CYS A 22 -42.13 -14.00 33.27
C CYS A 22 -42.66 -13.28 32.00
N LEU A 23 -41.93 -13.39 30.88
CA LEU A 23 -42.17 -14.43 29.85
C LEU A 23 -41.33 -14.14 28.59
N ASN A 24 -40.95 -15.25 27.95
CA ASN A 24 -40.15 -15.36 26.74
C ASN A 24 -41.09 -15.48 25.51
N VAL A 25 -40.50 -15.34 24.31
CA VAL A 25 -40.98 -15.81 22.99
C VAL A 25 -41.70 -14.80 22.05
N SER A 26 -40.92 -14.39 21.02
CA SER A 26 -41.26 -14.18 19.60
C SER A 26 -42.49 -13.36 19.19
N THR A 27 -42.29 -12.13 18.68
CA THR A 27 -43.22 -11.48 17.72
C THR A 27 -42.51 -10.38 16.91
N ILE A 28 -42.32 -10.64 15.61
CA ILE A 28 -42.62 -9.76 14.47
C ILE A 28 -42.38 -8.24 14.68
N LEU A 29 -41.29 -7.72 14.10
CA LEU A 29 -41.07 -6.29 13.87
C LEU A 29 -41.88 -5.83 12.65
N ILE A 30 -43.10 -5.32 12.87
CA ILE A 30 -43.87 -4.56 11.88
C ILE A 30 -43.75 -3.06 12.20
N PHE A 31 -43.23 -2.35 11.20
CA PHE A 31 -43.35 -0.92 10.89
C PHE A 31 -44.30 -0.07 11.75
N TYR A 32 -43.73 0.91 12.47
CA TYR A 32 -44.42 2.14 12.87
C TYR A 32 -43.92 3.30 11.99
N PRO A 33 -44.78 4.01 11.25
CA PRO A 33 -44.37 5.21 10.53
C PRO A 33 -44.28 6.39 11.51
N TYR A 34 -43.11 7.03 11.56
CA TYR A 34 -42.91 8.33 12.17
C TYR A 34 -43.71 9.38 11.39
N GLN A 35 -44.88 9.73 11.90
CA GLN A 35 -45.67 10.86 11.44
C GLN A 35 -45.08 12.12 12.10
N LEU A 36 -44.07 12.70 11.47
CA LEU A 36 -43.50 13.99 11.85
C LEU A 36 -44.52 15.09 11.54
N LEU A 37 -45.10 15.64 12.61
CA LEU A 37 -45.79 16.93 12.62
C LEU A 37 -44.84 18.02 12.10
N ILE A 38 -45.05 18.43 10.85
CA ILE A 38 -44.49 19.67 10.31
C ILE A 38 -45.31 20.80 10.93
N SER A 39 -44.83 21.34 12.06
CA SER A 39 -45.30 22.63 12.57
C SER A 39 -44.72 23.73 11.68
N ASP A 40 -45.60 24.54 11.10
CA ASP A 40 -45.30 25.75 10.33
C ASP A 40 -44.30 26.66 11.04
N ASN A 41 -43.04 26.56 10.65
CA ASN A 41 -42.03 27.58 10.93
C ASN A 41 -41.22 27.80 9.66
N GLN A 42 -41.87 28.43 8.67
CA GLN A 42 -41.21 29.06 7.52
C GLN A 42 -40.39 30.27 8.01
N ALA A 43 -39.34 30.02 8.81
CA ALA A 43 -38.20 30.92 8.81
C ALA A 43 -37.66 30.88 7.38
N MET A 44 -37.71 32.02 6.67
CA MET A 44 -37.19 32.20 5.32
C MET A 44 -35.87 31.43 5.15
N LEU A 45 -35.93 30.28 4.48
CA LEU A 45 -34.73 29.57 4.05
C LEU A 45 -34.09 30.43 2.97
N LYS A 46 -33.14 31.26 3.40
CA LYS A 46 -32.23 31.97 2.51
C LYS A 46 -31.70 30.92 1.51
N PRO A 47 -31.87 31.13 0.19
CA PRO A 47 -31.46 30.12 -0.79
C PRO A 47 -29.99 29.76 -0.55
N PRO A 48 -29.63 28.46 -0.63
CA PRO A 48 -28.28 28.02 -0.33
C PRO A 48 -27.27 28.84 -1.12
N PHE A 49 -26.26 29.33 -0.41
CA PHE A 49 -25.25 30.21 -0.99
C PHE A 49 -24.60 29.56 -2.21
N ASN A 50 -24.64 30.23 -3.36
CA ASN A 50 -24.21 29.63 -4.62
C ASN A 50 -22.70 29.85 -4.78
N LEU A 51 -21.91 28.82 -4.45
CA LEU A 51 -20.44 28.87 -4.50
C LEU A 51 -19.90 29.21 -5.90
N ASN A 52 -20.65 28.93 -6.96
CA ASN A 52 -20.26 29.28 -8.33
C ASN A 52 -20.17 30.80 -8.55
N LEU A 53 -20.78 31.61 -7.68
CA LEU A 53 -20.74 33.08 -7.76
C LEU A 53 -19.52 33.69 -7.07
N LEU A 54 -18.75 32.92 -6.29
CA LEU A 54 -17.61 33.43 -5.51
C LEU A 54 -16.51 34.04 -6.40
N ARG A 55 -16.19 33.39 -7.52
CA ARG A 55 -15.23 33.90 -8.51
C ARG A 55 -15.70 35.23 -9.10
N SER A 56 -16.99 35.32 -9.43
CA SER A 56 -17.59 36.53 -9.97
C SER A 56 -17.62 37.66 -8.95
N LEU A 57 -17.92 37.34 -7.69
CA LEU A 57 -17.88 38.27 -6.57
C LEU A 57 -16.47 38.84 -6.41
N ASP A 58 -15.44 38.00 -6.36
CA ASP A 58 -14.05 38.43 -6.18
C ASP A 58 -13.60 39.41 -7.27
N VAL A 59 -13.82 39.06 -8.54
CA VAL A 59 -13.49 39.93 -9.67
C VAL A 59 -14.30 41.23 -9.67
N LEU A 60 -15.57 41.20 -9.27
CA LEU A 60 -16.42 42.40 -9.15
C LEU A 60 -15.89 43.35 -8.06
N LEU A 61 -15.47 42.81 -6.92
CA LEU A 61 -14.91 43.58 -5.80
C LEU A 61 -13.52 44.14 -6.12
N GLU A 62 -12.70 43.43 -6.90
CA GLU A 62 -11.38 43.93 -7.31
C GLU A 62 -11.49 45.03 -8.39
N THR A 63 -12.27 44.77 -9.46
CA THR A 63 -12.30 45.65 -10.64
C THR A 63 -13.22 46.86 -10.48
N ARG A 64 -14.27 46.76 -9.64
CA ARG A 64 -15.29 47.81 -9.44
C ARG A 64 -15.91 48.32 -10.75
N ASN A 65 -15.99 47.44 -11.75
CA ASN A 65 -16.49 47.77 -13.08
C ASN A 65 -17.07 46.52 -13.73
N LEU A 66 -18.39 46.52 -13.98
CA LEU A 66 -19.09 45.36 -14.54
C LEU A 66 -18.57 44.95 -15.93
N THR A 67 -18.22 45.90 -16.79
CA THR A 67 -17.74 45.59 -18.15
C THR A 67 -16.33 44.98 -18.10
N ALA A 68 -15.45 45.53 -17.27
CA ALA A 68 -14.11 44.99 -17.08
C ALA A 68 -14.13 43.61 -16.42
N ALA A 69 -14.96 43.43 -15.37
CA ALA A 69 -15.15 42.15 -14.70
C ALA A 69 -15.71 41.08 -15.65
N ALA A 70 -16.72 41.43 -16.46
CA ALA A 70 -17.31 40.49 -17.42
C ALA A 70 -16.26 40.03 -18.44
N LYS A 71 -15.44 40.96 -18.94
CA LYS A 71 -14.32 40.63 -19.82
C LYS A 71 -13.29 39.71 -19.16
N ALA A 72 -12.91 39.98 -17.92
CA ALA A 72 -11.94 39.17 -17.18
C ALA A 72 -12.44 37.74 -16.91
N LEU A 73 -13.75 37.57 -16.71
CA LEU A 73 -14.40 36.28 -16.49
C LEU A 73 -14.81 35.56 -17.78
N GLY A 74 -14.62 36.17 -18.96
CA GLY A 74 -15.10 35.62 -20.23
C GLY A 74 -16.63 35.55 -20.35
N LEU A 75 -17.35 36.41 -19.63
CA LEU A 75 -18.81 36.46 -19.59
C LEU A 75 -19.35 37.66 -20.38
N THR A 76 -20.62 37.59 -20.77
CA THR A 76 -21.34 38.79 -21.22
C THR A 76 -21.68 39.68 -20.03
N GLN A 77 -21.80 40.99 -20.26
CA GLN A 77 -22.17 41.93 -19.21
C GLN A 77 -23.58 41.63 -18.63
N SER A 78 -24.51 41.14 -19.46
CA SER A 78 -25.84 40.73 -19.00
C SER A 78 -25.80 39.50 -18.10
N ALA A 79 -24.91 38.54 -18.37
CA ALA A 79 -24.70 37.38 -17.50
C ALA A 79 -24.10 37.78 -16.15
N LEU A 80 -23.06 38.62 -16.13
CA LEU A 80 -22.46 39.09 -14.88
C LEU A 80 -23.42 39.98 -14.07
N SER A 81 -24.25 40.78 -14.73
CA SER A 81 -25.30 41.57 -14.07
C SER A 81 -26.31 40.68 -13.33
N ARG A 82 -26.74 39.57 -13.96
CA ARG A 82 -27.63 38.58 -13.30
C ARG A 82 -26.96 37.92 -12.11
N GLN A 83 -25.67 37.57 -12.21
CA GLN A 83 -24.90 37.04 -11.09
C GLN A 83 -24.78 38.04 -9.93
N LEU A 84 -24.59 39.33 -10.22
CA LEU A 84 -24.58 40.38 -9.21
C LEU A 84 -25.94 40.54 -8.51
N VAL A 85 -27.06 40.41 -9.24
CA VAL A 85 -28.40 40.41 -8.62
C VAL A 85 -28.54 39.25 -7.64
N GLN A 86 -28.13 38.05 -8.02
CA GLN A 86 -28.16 36.88 -7.12
C GLN A 86 -27.23 37.08 -5.91
N LEU A 87 -26.03 37.63 -6.10
CA LEU A 87 -25.11 37.95 -5.01
C LEU A 87 -25.72 38.96 -4.04
N ARG A 88 -26.47 39.96 -4.51
CA ARG A 88 -27.17 40.94 -3.66
C ARG A 88 -28.27 40.27 -2.84
N GLU A 89 -29.06 39.40 -3.46
CA GLU A 89 -30.10 38.63 -2.75
C GLU A 89 -29.49 37.69 -1.70
N GLN A 90 -28.37 37.04 -2.01
CA GLN A 90 -27.68 36.10 -1.11
C GLN A 90 -26.89 36.80 0.00
N THR A 91 -26.40 38.02 -0.20
CA THR A 91 -25.67 38.75 0.85
C THR A 91 -26.58 39.65 1.66
N GLY A 92 -27.73 40.04 1.11
CA GLY A 92 -28.58 41.09 1.66
C GLY A 92 -27.97 42.48 1.52
N ASP A 93 -26.95 42.64 0.67
CA ASP A 93 -26.16 43.88 0.53
C ASP A 93 -26.06 44.28 -0.95
N PRO A 94 -26.12 45.58 -1.30
CA PRO A 94 -25.95 46.04 -2.68
C PRO A 94 -24.58 45.73 -3.30
N LEU A 95 -23.56 45.50 -2.48
CA LEU A 95 -22.15 45.23 -2.78
C LEU A 95 -21.42 46.36 -3.52
N LEU A 96 -21.98 46.79 -4.65
CA LEU A 96 -21.52 47.86 -5.52
C LEU A 96 -22.61 48.93 -5.62
N ILE A 97 -22.29 50.15 -5.22
CA ILE A 97 -23.13 51.34 -5.32
C ILE A 97 -22.56 52.25 -6.40
N ARG A 98 -23.43 52.74 -7.29
CA ARG A 98 -23.00 53.67 -8.35
C ARG A 98 -22.91 55.08 -7.80
N GLU A 99 -21.75 55.71 -7.95
CA GLU A 99 -21.50 57.12 -7.62
C GLU A 99 -20.97 57.82 -8.87
N GLY A 100 -21.85 58.57 -9.55
CA GLY A 100 -21.56 59.18 -10.84
C GLY A 100 -21.14 58.15 -11.91
N GLN A 101 -19.88 58.24 -12.34
CA GLN A 101 -19.28 57.35 -13.34
C GLN A 101 -18.53 56.15 -12.73
N ARG A 102 -18.51 56.00 -11.40
CA ARG A 102 -17.74 54.96 -10.72
C ARG A 102 -18.66 54.06 -9.88
N TYR A 103 -18.19 52.86 -9.57
CA TYR A 103 -18.80 52.03 -8.53
C TYR A 103 -17.92 52.06 -7.29
N LEU A 104 -18.56 52.32 -6.15
CA LEU A 104 -17.99 52.15 -4.83
C LEU A 104 -18.48 50.86 -4.21
N LEU A 105 -17.69 50.32 -3.29
CA LEU A 105 -18.04 49.14 -2.53
C LEU A 105 -18.71 49.54 -1.22
N THR A 106 -19.68 48.75 -0.78
CA THR A 106 -20.26 48.89 0.57
C THR A 106 -19.21 48.51 1.61
N GLN A 107 -19.42 48.90 2.88
CA GLN A 107 -18.52 48.46 3.96
C GLN A 107 -18.49 46.94 4.10
N GLN A 108 -19.63 46.27 3.89
CA GLN A 108 -19.72 44.82 3.89
C GLN A 108 -18.93 44.21 2.75
N ALA A 109 -19.07 44.72 1.53
CA ALA A 109 -18.27 44.29 0.38
C ALA A 109 -16.77 44.45 0.61
N GLU A 110 -16.35 45.54 1.26
CA GLU A 110 -14.95 45.80 1.60
C GLU A 110 -14.41 44.82 2.63
N ALA A 111 -15.19 44.52 3.66
CA ALA A 111 -14.86 43.50 4.65
C ALA A 111 -14.75 42.09 4.04
N LEU A 112 -15.49 41.80 2.96
CA LEU A 112 -15.51 40.48 2.31
C LEU A 112 -14.27 40.19 1.47
N ARG A 113 -13.52 41.20 1.01
CA ARG A 113 -12.41 41.02 0.06
C ARG A 113 -11.32 40.07 0.59
N GLY A 114 -10.86 40.29 1.82
CA GLY A 114 -9.82 39.46 2.44
C GLY A 114 -10.25 38.00 2.64
N PRO A 115 -11.37 37.75 3.35
CA PRO A 115 -11.89 36.41 3.56
C PRO A 115 -12.20 35.65 2.25
N LEU A 116 -12.77 36.33 1.25
CA LEU A 116 -13.09 35.73 -0.04
C LEU A 116 -11.83 35.28 -0.78
N LYS A 117 -10.80 36.12 -0.81
CA LYS A 117 -9.53 35.80 -1.46
C LYS A 117 -8.83 34.62 -0.79
N ALA A 118 -8.84 34.56 0.54
CA ALA A 118 -8.31 33.44 1.30
C ALA A 118 -9.09 32.13 1.04
N LEU A 119 -10.43 32.20 0.97
CA LEU A 119 -11.28 31.05 0.65
C LEU A 119 -10.98 30.50 -0.75
N LEU A 120 -10.91 31.37 -1.77
CA LEU A 120 -10.59 30.96 -3.13
C LEU A 120 -9.20 30.33 -3.23
N ALA A 121 -8.20 30.91 -2.56
CA ALA A 121 -6.86 30.32 -2.50
C ALA A 121 -6.84 28.93 -1.84
N ASN A 122 -7.60 28.74 -0.75
CA ASN A 122 -7.73 27.43 -0.12
C ASN A 122 -8.43 26.42 -1.04
N MET A 123 -9.47 26.83 -1.80
CA MET A 123 -10.14 25.96 -2.78
C MET A 123 -9.20 25.59 -3.93
N GLU A 124 -8.38 26.53 -4.41
CA GLU A 124 -7.35 26.25 -5.42
C GLU A 124 -6.27 25.29 -4.89
N ALA A 125 -5.88 25.42 -3.61
CA ALA A 125 -4.94 24.51 -2.98
C ALA A 125 -5.46 23.06 -2.89
N LEU A 126 -6.78 22.84 -2.80
CA LEU A 126 -7.38 21.48 -2.85
C LEU A 126 -7.17 20.80 -4.21
N LEU A 127 -6.95 21.57 -5.28
CA LEU A 127 -6.72 21.05 -6.63
C LEU A 127 -5.24 20.73 -6.88
N LEU A 128 -4.34 21.22 -6.03
CA LEU A 128 -2.94 20.88 -6.07
C LEU A 128 -2.71 19.59 -5.29
N ALA A 129 -1.87 18.70 -5.82
CA ALA A 129 -1.38 17.59 -5.02
C ALA A 129 -0.62 18.17 -3.82
N PRO A 130 -0.84 17.66 -2.59
CA PRO A 130 -0.11 18.15 -1.43
C PRO A 130 1.40 17.98 -1.67
N ASP A 131 2.16 19.03 -1.40
CA ASP A 131 3.62 18.94 -1.39
C ASP A 131 4.03 17.86 -0.40
N PHE A 132 4.92 16.96 -0.83
CA PHE A 132 5.46 15.92 0.01
C PHE A 132 6.85 16.30 0.49
N ASP A 133 6.97 16.49 1.81
CA ASP A 133 8.24 16.63 2.50
C ASP A 133 8.61 15.30 3.18
N PRO A 134 9.66 14.60 2.71
CA PRO A 134 10.15 13.38 3.34
C PRO A 134 10.51 13.58 4.83
N ALA A 135 11.04 14.75 5.19
CA ALA A 135 11.53 15.03 6.55
C ALA A 135 10.39 15.04 7.59
N LEU A 136 9.18 15.39 7.16
CA LEU A 136 7.97 15.44 7.99
C LEU A 136 7.13 14.16 7.90
N CYS A 137 7.51 13.21 7.05
CA CYS A 137 6.72 12.00 6.81
C CYS A 137 6.75 11.06 8.02
N ALA A 138 5.62 10.92 8.72
CA ALA A 138 5.43 9.95 9.82
C ALA A 138 4.61 8.71 9.40
N ARG A 139 4.41 8.50 8.09
CA ARG A 139 3.61 7.38 7.56
C ARG A 139 4.34 6.06 7.80
N GLN A 140 3.55 5.02 8.07
CA GLN A 140 4.01 3.64 8.00
C GLN A 140 3.78 3.08 6.61
N PHE A 141 4.85 2.63 5.96
CA PHE A 141 4.79 1.88 4.72
C PHE A 141 4.93 0.39 5.01
N SER A 142 4.10 -0.43 4.38
CA SER A 142 4.18 -1.88 4.47
C SER A 142 4.77 -2.44 3.18
N MET A 143 5.80 -3.27 3.30
CA MET A 143 6.34 -4.00 2.16
C MET A 143 6.46 -5.48 2.47
N CYS A 144 6.41 -6.30 1.42
CA CYS A 144 6.66 -7.72 1.56
C CYS A 144 8.10 -8.08 1.22
N GLY A 145 8.57 -9.20 1.75
CA GLY A 145 9.85 -9.77 1.41
C GLY A 145 10.09 -11.13 2.05
N SER A 146 11.27 -11.66 1.80
CA SER A 146 11.82 -12.81 2.53
C SER A 146 12.72 -12.33 3.67
N ASP A 147 13.10 -13.24 4.57
CA ASP A 147 14.13 -12.97 5.58
C ASP A 147 15.47 -12.55 4.94
N TYR A 148 15.77 -13.00 3.73
CA TYR A 148 16.94 -12.50 2.98
C TYR A 148 16.90 -10.98 2.73
N ILE A 149 15.73 -10.42 2.40
CA ILE A 149 15.57 -8.95 2.26
C ILE A 149 15.72 -8.28 3.64
N ALA A 150 15.16 -8.89 4.68
CA ALA A 150 15.23 -8.39 6.05
C ALA A 150 16.68 -8.29 6.55
N ASP A 151 17.47 -9.35 6.35
CA ASP A 151 18.84 -9.46 6.86
C ASP A 151 19.82 -8.57 6.09
N HIS A 152 19.64 -8.44 4.78
CA HIS A 152 20.68 -7.87 3.91
C HIS A 152 20.34 -6.51 3.30
N MET A 153 19.07 -6.22 3.04
CA MET A 153 18.67 -5.01 2.32
C MET A 153 17.98 -3.98 3.23
N LEU A 154 17.23 -4.44 4.23
CA LEU A 154 16.56 -3.55 5.18
C LEU A 154 17.53 -2.64 5.96
N PRO A 155 18.75 -3.07 6.36
CA PRO A 155 19.73 -2.16 6.97
C PRO A 155 20.14 -1.01 6.04
N GLU A 156 20.38 -1.29 4.76
CA GLU A 156 20.72 -0.26 3.76
C GLU A 156 19.54 0.69 3.49
N LEU A 157 18.31 0.16 3.50
CA LEU A 157 17.08 0.96 3.37
C LEU A 157 16.92 1.91 4.56
N LEU A 158 17.04 1.40 5.79
CA LEU A 158 16.93 2.22 7.01
C LEU A 158 18.00 3.32 7.04
N GLN A 159 19.23 3.01 6.62
CA GLN A 159 20.28 4.03 6.50
C GLN A 159 19.89 5.12 5.48
N SER A 160 19.37 4.72 4.32
CA SER A 160 18.89 5.64 3.29
C SER A 160 17.75 6.55 3.78
N PHE A 161 16.83 6.01 4.57
CA PHE A 161 15.71 6.77 5.16
C PHE A 161 16.15 7.70 6.28
N SER A 162 17.08 7.28 7.14
CA SER A 162 17.45 8.03 8.35
C SER A 162 17.90 9.47 8.10
N LEU A 163 18.48 9.76 6.93
CA LEU A 163 18.94 11.09 6.55
C LEU A 163 17.85 11.99 5.98
N GLN A 164 16.81 11.41 5.37
CA GLN A 164 15.82 12.16 4.58
C GLN A 164 14.41 12.10 5.18
N ALA A 165 14.04 11.00 5.85
CA ALA A 165 12.72 10.75 6.41
C ALA A 165 12.83 10.07 7.80
N PRO A 166 13.30 10.80 8.83
CA PRO A 166 13.63 10.22 10.14
C PRO A 166 12.40 9.73 10.92
N HIS A 167 11.19 10.13 10.54
CA HIS A 167 9.94 9.77 11.21
C HIS A 167 9.16 8.65 10.51
N LEU A 168 9.61 8.24 9.33
CA LEU A 168 8.97 7.21 8.53
C LEU A 168 9.11 5.84 9.20
N ARG A 169 8.06 5.02 9.09
CA ARG A 169 8.04 3.66 9.62
C ARG A 169 7.95 2.66 8.47
N VAL A 170 8.63 1.53 8.62
CA VAL A 170 8.56 0.44 7.65
C VAL A 170 8.12 -0.83 8.38
N ASP A 171 7.08 -1.46 7.85
CA ASP A 171 6.62 -2.79 8.22
C ASP A 171 7.05 -3.77 7.12
N LEU A 172 7.79 -4.81 7.47
CA LEU A 172 8.20 -5.86 6.53
C LEU A 172 7.42 -7.12 6.86
N ARG A 173 6.57 -7.55 5.92
CA ARG A 173 5.76 -8.76 6.03
C ARG A 173 6.37 -9.88 5.20
N MET A 174 6.17 -11.13 5.64
CA MET A 174 6.54 -12.27 4.81
C MET A 174 5.67 -12.30 3.55
N TRP A 175 6.29 -12.49 2.39
CA TRP A 175 5.55 -12.64 1.14
C TRP A 175 4.86 -14.00 1.06
N GLU A 176 3.60 -14.01 0.64
CA GLU A 176 2.83 -15.21 0.32
C GLU A 176 2.52 -15.28 -1.19
N PRO A 177 3.12 -16.23 -1.92
CA PRO A 177 2.92 -16.38 -3.36
C PRO A 177 1.44 -16.41 -3.79
N GLY A 178 1.12 -15.73 -4.89
CA GLY A 178 -0.21 -15.76 -5.51
C GLY A 178 -1.24 -14.82 -4.87
N HIS A 179 -0.89 -14.11 -3.80
CA HIS A 179 -1.78 -13.19 -3.10
C HIS A 179 -1.53 -11.73 -3.51
N TYR A 180 -1.57 -11.43 -4.80
CA TYR A 180 -1.46 -10.03 -5.27
C TYR A 180 -2.61 -9.14 -4.79
N ARG A 181 -3.74 -9.73 -4.37
CA ARG A 181 -4.85 -9.00 -3.72
C ARG A 181 -4.41 -8.28 -2.44
N LEU A 182 -3.38 -8.75 -1.75
CA LEU A 182 -2.89 -8.13 -0.52
C LEU A 182 -2.40 -6.68 -0.76
N LEU A 183 -1.92 -6.35 -1.97
CA LEU A 183 -1.57 -4.98 -2.38
C LEU A 183 -2.77 -4.03 -2.39
N ALA A 184 -3.98 -4.56 -2.62
CA ALA A 184 -5.21 -3.78 -2.62
C ALA A 184 -5.90 -3.81 -1.25
N ASP A 185 -6.03 -5.01 -0.67
CA ASP A 185 -6.95 -5.32 0.43
C ASP A 185 -6.29 -5.22 1.82
N GLU A 186 -4.97 -5.45 1.92
CA GLU A 186 -4.27 -5.54 3.22
C GLU A 186 -3.29 -4.40 3.50
N GLY A 187 -3.33 -3.36 2.66
CA GLY A 187 -2.52 -2.16 2.84
C GLY A 187 -1.03 -2.39 2.64
N ILE A 188 -0.63 -3.34 1.78
CA ILE A 188 0.76 -3.49 1.36
C ILE A 188 1.07 -2.44 0.29
N ASP A 189 2.12 -1.66 0.52
CA ASP A 189 2.55 -0.61 -0.40
C ASP A 189 3.47 -1.14 -1.50
N LEU A 190 4.38 -2.09 -1.19
CA LEU A 190 5.37 -2.60 -2.13
C LEU A 190 5.62 -4.11 -1.99
N VAL A 191 5.81 -4.79 -3.13
CA VAL A 191 6.20 -6.20 -3.15
C VAL A 191 7.30 -6.43 -4.18
N PRO A 192 8.53 -6.78 -3.77
CA PRO A 192 9.55 -7.37 -4.62
C PRO A 192 9.19 -8.84 -4.91
N VAL A 193 8.95 -9.20 -6.17
CA VAL A 193 8.52 -10.56 -6.57
C VAL A 193 9.20 -11.03 -7.84
N ILE A 194 8.99 -12.30 -8.17
CA ILE A 194 9.18 -12.82 -9.52
C ILE A 194 7.81 -12.94 -10.18
N ALA A 195 7.66 -12.34 -11.35
CA ALA A 195 6.41 -12.35 -12.09
C ALA A 195 6.66 -12.45 -13.59
N ASP A 196 5.92 -13.34 -14.26
CA ASP A 196 5.91 -13.45 -15.72
C ASP A 196 4.96 -12.41 -16.34
N VAL A 197 3.83 -12.17 -15.67
CA VAL A 197 2.78 -11.24 -16.10
C VAL A 197 2.38 -10.37 -14.91
N ILE A 198 2.32 -9.06 -15.15
CA ILE A 198 1.86 -8.08 -14.16
C ILE A 198 0.37 -7.83 -14.39
N PRO A 199 -0.48 -7.99 -13.36
CA PRO A 199 -1.91 -7.67 -13.44
C PRO A 199 -2.16 -6.18 -13.78
N ASP A 200 -3.24 -5.90 -14.52
CA ASP A 200 -3.58 -4.53 -14.99
C ASP A 200 -3.76 -3.50 -13.87
N ASN A 201 -4.21 -3.92 -12.68
CA ASN A 201 -4.41 -3.05 -11.52
C ASN A 201 -3.12 -2.76 -10.75
N LEU A 202 -2.00 -3.34 -11.18
CA LEU A 202 -0.68 -3.14 -10.60
C LEU A 202 0.24 -2.42 -11.58
N HIS A 203 1.13 -1.61 -11.03
CA HIS A 203 2.31 -1.16 -11.74
C HIS A 203 3.51 -1.95 -11.27
N GLY A 204 4.50 -2.08 -12.15
CA GLY A 204 5.75 -2.73 -11.83
C GLY A 204 6.94 -1.99 -12.41
N ARG A 205 8.06 -2.05 -11.70
CA ARG A 205 9.37 -1.65 -12.22
C ARG A 205 10.29 -2.86 -12.22
N ALA A 206 10.83 -3.18 -13.40
CA ALA A 206 11.77 -4.28 -13.55
C ALA A 206 13.05 -4.00 -12.75
N MET A 207 13.50 -5.00 -12.00
CA MET A 207 14.72 -4.93 -11.21
C MET A 207 15.87 -5.69 -11.88
N GLY A 208 15.59 -6.75 -12.62
CA GLY A 208 16.62 -7.52 -13.32
C GLY A 208 16.21 -8.98 -13.51
N GLU A 209 17.13 -9.76 -14.06
CA GLU A 209 16.93 -11.17 -14.30
C GLU A 209 18.00 -12.00 -13.59
N ASP A 210 17.62 -13.21 -13.18
CA ASP A 210 18.51 -14.16 -12.50
C ASP A 210 18.21 -15.58 -12.94
N LYS A 211 19.06 -16.53 -12.58
CA LYS A 211 18.81 -17.96 -12.76
C LYS A 211 18.99 -18.71 -11.44
N PRO A 212 18.25 -19.81 -11.24
CA PRO A 212 18.48 -20.68 -10.09
C PRO A 212 19.77 -21.51 -10.26
N VAL A 213 20.41 -21.80 -9.13
CA VAL A 213 21.61 -22.65 -9.02
C VAL A 213 21.45 -23.66 -7.88
N CYS A 214 22.20 -24.76 -7.97
CA CYS A 214 22.31 -25.74 -6.88
C CYS A 214 23.42 -25.31 -5.92
N VAL A 215 23.10 -25.18 -4.64
CA VAL A 215 24.01 -24.80 -3.55
C VAL A 215 24.21 -25.97 -2.61
N MET A 216 25.45 -26.14 -2.16
CA MET A 216 25.86 -27.20 -1.24
C MET A 216 27.02 -26.74 -0.37
N ARG A 217 27.30 -27.41 0.75
CA ARG A 217 28.52 -27.16 1.53
C ARG A 217 29.79 -27.41 0.70
N LYS A 218 30.87 -26.66 0.97
CA LYS A 218 32.18 -26.80 0.27
C LYS A 218 32.73 -28.23 0.27
N SER A 219 32.44 -28.99 1.31
CA SER A 219 32.93 -30.36 1.51
C SER A 219 31.92 -31.44 1.10
N HIS A 220 30.86 -31.05 0.37
CA HIS A 220 29.87 -31.99 -0.19
C HIS A 220 30.54 -32.84 -1.30
N PRO A 221 30.18 -34.13 -1.47
CA PRO A 221 30.77 -34.97 -2.53
C PRO A 221 30.64 -34.36 -3.94
N LEU A 222 29.49 -33.75 -4.26
CA LEU A 222 29.26 -33.08 -5.54
C LEU A 222 30.10 -31.81 -5.76
N ALA A 223 30.70 -31.23 -4.71
CA ALA A 223 31.48 -30.00 -4.83
C ALA A 223 32.76 -30.21 -5.67
N GLN A 224 33.31 -31.43 -5.69
CA GLN A 224 34.55 -31.77 -6.39
C GLN A 224 34.37 -32.06 -7.89
N LEU A 225 33.12 -32.27 -8.34
CA LEU A 225 32.84 -32.51 -9.75
C LEU A 225 33.02 -31.20 -10.56
N SER A 226 33.10 -31.25 -11.89
CA SER A 226 32.90 -30.02 -12.69
C SER A 226 31.41 -29.70 -12.72
N ASP A 227 30.61 -30.67 -13.16
CA ASP A 227 29.18 -30.57 -13.39
C ASP A 227 28.44 -31.60 -12.54
N ILE A 228 27.19 -31.32 -12.20
CA ILE A 228 26.29 -32.28 -11.55
C ILE A 228 25.40 -32.89 -12.63
N SER A 229 25.05 -34.17 -12.50
CA SER A 229 24.04 -34.80 -13.36
C SER A 229 22.63 -34.61 -12.80
N LEU A 230 21.61 -34.89 -13.62
CA LEU A 230 20.22 -34.89 -13.14
C LEU A 230 20.01 -35.96 -12.06
N GLU A 231 20.63 -37.12 -12.24
CA GLU A 231 20.62 -38.25 -11.32
C GLU A 231 21.22 -37.86 -9.96
N ASP A 232 22.37 -37.17 -9.96
CA ASP A 232 22.98 -36.63 -8.74
C ASP A 232 22.03 -35.68 -8.03
N TYR A 233 21.45 -34.74 -8.77
CA TYR A 233 20.58 -33.71 -8.21
C TYR A 233 19.33 -34.30 -7.55
N ILE A 234 18.69 -35.31 -8.15
CA ILE A 234 17.49 -35.95 -7.56
C ILE A 234 17.84 -36.97 -6.48
N TYR A 235 19.05 -37.54 -6.49
CA TYR A 235 19.51 -38.50 -5.49
C TYR A 235 19.69 -37.85 -4.12
N TYR A 236 20.46 -36.75 -4.05
CA TYR A 236 20.78 -36.11 -2.78
C TYR A 236 19.56 -35.42 -2.14
N PRO A 237 19.41 -35.53 -0.81
CA PRO A 237 18.33 -34.87 -0.11
C PRO A 237 18.45 -33.34 -0.19
N GLN A 238 17.31 -32.66 -0.29
CA GLN A 238 17.26 -31.22 -0.54
C GLN A 238 16.40 -30.47 0.48
N ILE A 239 16.70 -29.18 0.61
CA ILE A 239 15.96 -28.21 1.43
C ILE A 239 15.04 -27.39 0.52
N LYS A 240 13.75 -27.31 0.88
CA LYS A 240 12.78 -26.40 0.27
C LYS A 240 12.63 -25.13 1.11
N ILE A 241 12.69 -23.96 0.48
CA ILE A 241 12.35 -22.69 1.15
C ILE A 241 10.88 -22.37 0.87
N ALA A 242 9.99 -22.47 1.86
CA ALA A 242 8.55 -22.27 1.68
C ALA A 242 8.10 -20.80 1.78
N GLY A 243 8.75 -19.99 2.61
CA GLY A 243 8.37 -18.59 2.85
C GLY A 243 8.92 -17.65 1.77
N GLY A 244 8.09 -16.71 1.30
CA GLY A 244 8.48 -15.70 0.32
C GLY A 244 9.01 -16.21 -1.02
N SER A 245 8.75 -17.48 -1.36
CA SER A 245 9.36 -18.16 -2.50
C SER A 245 8.34 -18.47 -3.60
N ASP A 246 8.14 -17.51 -4.51
CA ASP A 246 7.55 -17.77 -5.84
C ASP A 246 8.46 -18.68 -6.70
N LYS A 247 9.72 -18.85 -6.27
CA LYS A 247 10.85 -19.44 -7.00
C LYS A 247 10.74 -20.95 -7.16
N ASN A 248 10.11 -21.64 -6.20
CA ASN A 248 10.01 -23.10 -6.21
C ASN A 248 9.15 -23.65 -7.34
N ASN A 249 8.10 -22.91 -7.72
CA ASN A 249 7.09 -23.42 -8.64
C ASN A 249 7.70 -23.73 -10.02
N ILE A 250 8.60 -22.87 -10.49
CA ILE A 250 9.27 -23.04 -11.80
C ILE A 250 10.10 -24.31 -11.83
N ILE A 251 10.85 -24.61 -10.75
CA ILE A 251 11.68 -25.82 -10.64
C ILE A 251 10.82 -27.08 -10.63
N GLU A 252 9.76 -27.10 -9.81
CA GLU A 252 8.87 -28.26 -9.71
C GLU A 252 8.15 -28.54 -11.04
N GLN A 253 7.68 -27.49 -11.72
CA GLN A 253 7.03 -27.63 -13.03
C GLN A 253 7.98 -28.23 -14.08
N HIS A 254 9.25 -27.86 -14.07
CA HIS A 254 10.23 -28.39 -15.01
C HIS A 254 10.58 -29.85 -14.72
N LEU A 255 10.85 -30.19 -13.45
CA LEU A 255 11.13 -31.57 -13.07
C LEU A 255 9.94 -32.50 -13.34
N ALA A 256 8.71 -32.01 -13.14
CA ALA A 256 7.50 -32.75 -13.49
C ALA A 256 7.40 -33.06 -14.99
N ARG A 257 7.80 -32.13 -15.88
CA ARG A 257 7.87 -32.37 -17.34
C ARG A 257 8.92 -33.42 -17.71
N LEU A 258 9.99 -33.52 -16.92
CA LEU A 258 11.02 -34.54 -17.04
C LEU A 258 10.64 -35.87 -16.36
N GLY A 259 9.45 -35.96 -15.73
CA GLY A 259 8.98 -37.17 -15.05
C GLY A 259 9.70 -37.49 -13.73
N VAL A 260 10.47 -36.55 -13.18
CA VAL A 260 11.25 -36.72 -11.94
C VAL A 260 10.78 -35.77 -10.85
N LYS A 261 11.18 -36.05 -9.60
CA LYS A 261 10.87 -35.23 -8.42
C LYS A 261 12.11 -35.03 -7.57
N ARG A 262 12.16 -33.90 -6.85
CA ARG A 262 13.22 -33.64 -5.87
C ARG A 262 13.05 -34.54 -4.65
N ASN A 263 14.16 -35.01 -4.11
CA ASN A 263 14.21 -35.64 -2.80
C ASN A 263 14.15 -34.57 -1.69
N ILE A 264 12.97 -33.98 -1.45
CA ILE A 264 12.79 -32.94 -0.42
C ILE A 264 12.84 -33.60 0.97
N ARG A 265 13.92 -33.37 1.71
CA ARG A 265 14.08 -33.89 3.07
C ARG A 265 13.46 -32.98 4.12
N LEU A 266 13.49 -31.67 3.90
CA LEU A 266 12.88 -30.68 4.78
C LEU A 266 12.41 -29.45 4.02
N SER A 267 11.45 -28.75 4.64
CA SER A 267 10.92 -27.48 4.17
C SER A 267 10.97 -26.47 5.31
N VAL A 268 11.59 -25.32 5.09
CA VAL A 268 11.73 -24.23 6.07
C VAL A 268 11.27 -22.91 5.48
N PRO A 269 10.77 -21.96 6.27
CA PRO A 269 10.26 -20.69 5.73
C PRO A 269 11.36 -19.65 5.45
N PHE A 270 12.59 -19.88 5.91
CA PHE A 270 13.66 -18.87 5.98
C PHE A 270 14.91 -19.27 5.20
N TYR A 271 15.49 -18.34 4.45
CA TYR A 271 16.79 -18.46 3.78
C TYR A 271 17.92 -18.68 4.78
N SER A 272 17.93 -17.94 5.88
CA SER A 272 18.92 -18.04 6.96
C SER A 272 19.00 -19.46 7.53
N SER A 273 17.83 -20.06 7.82
CA SER A 273 17.72 -21.44 8.31
C SER A 273 18.15 -22.45 7.25
N ALA A 274 17.71 -22.27 5.99
CA ALA A 274 18.08 -23.15 4.88
C ALA A 274 19.59 -23.16 4.63
N LEU A 275 20.24 -21.98 4.68
CA LEU A 275 21.69 -21.84 4.53
C LEU A 275 22.43 -22.59 5.66
N LYS A 276 22.02 -22.39 6.92
CA LYS A 276 22.66 -23.05 8.07
C LYS A 276 22.57 -24.58 7.95
N LEU A 277 21.40 -25.09 7.59
CA LEU A 277 21.18 -26.53 7.40
C LEU A 277 21.99 -27.09 6.23
N CYS A 278 22.13 -26.33 5.13
CA CYS A 278 22.97 -26.70 3.99
C CYS A 278 24.46 -26.76 4.36
N VAL A 279 24.95 -25.83 5.18
CA VAL A 279 26.36 -25.83 5.64
C VAL A 279 26.67 -27.03 6.54
N ASP A 280 25.74 -27.38 7.43
CA ASP A 280 25.97 -28.39 8.47
C ASP A 280 25.69 -29.84 8.00
N ASN A 281 25.09 -30.04 6.82
CA ASN A 281 24.61 -31.36 6.36
C ASN A 281 24.89 -31.59 4.87
N ASP A 282 24.81 -32.85 4.43
CA ASP A 282 24.82 -33.23 3.01
C ASP A 282 23.47 -32.99 2.34
N LEU A 283 23.06 -31.73 2.31
CA LEU A 283 21.81 -31.28 1.71
C LEU A 283 22.06 -30.31 0.57
N LEU A 284 21.27 -30.43 -0.50
CA LEU A 284 21.26 -29.45 -1.58
C LEU A 284 20.21 -28.36 -1.32
N LEU A 285 20.51 -27.15 -1.80
CA LEU A 285 19.62 -26.01 -1.75
C LEU A 285 19.54 -25.34 -3.12
N THR A 286 18.35 -25.18 -3.68
CA THR A 286 18.17 -24.49 -4.97
C THR A 286 17.69 -23.07 -4.74
N ILE A 287 18.54 -22.09 -5.05
CA ILE A 287 18.28 -20.66 -4.85
C ILE A 287 18.77 -19.83 -6.05
N PRO A 288 18.31 -18.58 -6.19
CA PRO A 288 18.79 -17.68 -7.25
C PRO A 288 20.31 -17.42 -7.14
N MET A 289 20.98 -17.28 -8.28
CA MET A 289 22.44 -17.21 -8.38
C MET A 289 23.02 -16.01 -7.63
N HIS A 290 22.38 -14.84 -7.70
CA HIS A 290 22.87 -13.67 -6.97
C HIS A 290 22.91 -13.89 -5.45
N ILE A 291 21.90 -14.58 -4.91
CA ILE A 291 21.83 -14.94 -3.49
C ILE A 291 22.94 -15.95 -3.18
N ALA A 292 23.14 -16.97 -4.02
CA ALA A 292 24.19 -17.96 -3.82
C ALA A 292 25.59 -17.33 -3.81
N ILE A 293 25.88 -16.41 -4.74
CA ILE A 293 27.14 -15.67 -4.82
C ILE A 293 27.34 -14.82 -3.56
N ALA A 294 26.31 -14.06 -3.15
CA ALA A 294 26.42 -13.19 -1.99
C ALA A 294 26.66 -13.98 -0.70
N LEU A 295 25.94 -15.09 -0.50
CA LEU A 295 26.07 -15.93 0.69
C LEU A 295 27.37 -16.74 0.70
N ALA A 296 27.93 -17.11 -0.45
CA ALA A 296 29.21 -17.82 -0.53
C ALA A 296 30.41 -16.99 -0.03
N ARG A 297 30.25 -15.66 0.10
CA ARG A 297 31.27 -14.78 0.69
C ARG A 297 31.43 -14.96 2.20
N THR A 298 30.35 -15.35 2.88
CA THR A 298 30.32 -15.42 4.35
C THR A 298 30.08 -16.84 4.87
N ALA A 299 29.53 -17.74 4.06
CA ALA A 299 29.25 -19.12 4.41
C ALA A 299 30.16 -20.10 3.64
N ALA A 300 30.43 -21.27 4.25
CA ALA A 300 31.23 -22.34 3.65
C ALA A 300 30.45 -23.17 2.61
N ILE A 301 29.85 -22.49 1.63
CA ILE A 301 29.08 -23.08 0.53
C ILE A 301 29.79 -22.91 -0.81
N VAL A 302 29.38 -23.72 -1.78
CA VAL A 302 29.66 -23.55 -3.21
C VAL A 302 28.36 -23.70 -3.98
N TRP A 303 28.34 -23.22 -5.22
CA TRP A 303 27.18 -23.34 -6.09
C TRP A 303 27.59 -23.88 -7.47
N LYS A 304 26.63 -24.52 -8.14
CA LYS A 304 26.76 -25.05 -9.50
C LYS A 304 25.51 -24.77 -10.33
N PRO A 305 25.63 -24.65 -11.66
CA PRO A 305 24.46 -24.64 -12.54
C PRO A 305 23.55 -25.85 -12.29
N LEU A 306 22.25 -25.68 -12.50
CA LEU A 306 21.34 -26.81 -12.50
C LEU A 306 21.61 -27.72 -13.71
N PRO A 307 21.43 -29.05 -13.58
CA PRO A 307 21.70 -30.01 -14.65
C PRO A 307 20.59 -30.09 -15.71
N PHE A 308 19.74 -29.07 -15.78
CA PHE A 308 18.61 -28.96 -16.70
C PHE A 308 18.29 -27.48 -16.91
N ASP A 309 17.80 -27.16 -18.11
CA ASP A 309 17.44 -25.79 -18.46
C ASP A 309 16.17 -25.35 -17.74
N VAL A 310 16.23 -24.18 -17.12
CA VAL A 310 15.09 -23.51 -16.50
C VAL A 310 15.07 -22.04 -16.90
N PRO A 311 13.87 -21.46 -17.12
CA PRO A 311 13.74 -20.04 -17.42
C PRO A 311 14.36 -19.16 -16.34
N SER A 312 14.92 -18.04 -16.78
CA SER A 312 15.39 -16.99 -15.87
C SER A 312 14.23 -16.40 -15.06
N TYR A 313 14.49 -16.10 -13.79
CA TYR A 313 13.62 -15.34 -12.91
C TYR A 313 13.65 -13.86 -13.29
N ARG A 314 12.48 -13.27 -13.54
CA ARG A 314 12.34 -11.83 -13.82
C ARG A 314 11.82 -11.13 -12.57
N TYR A 315 12.67 -10.30 -11.96
CA TYR A 315 12.36 -9.62 -10.72
C TYR A 315 11.68 -8.28 -10.97
N TRP A 316 10.62 -8.03 -10.21
CA TRP A 316 9.81 -6.81 -10.26
C TRP A 316 9.60 -6.23 -8.88
N LEU A 317 9.60 -4.91 -8.79
CA LEU A 317 9.02 -4.19 -7.65
C LEU A 317 7.61 -3.76 -8.06
N LEU A 318 6.58 -4.32 -7.41
CA LEU A 318 5.17 -4.09 -7.73
C LEU A 318 4.49 -3.20 -6.69
N TRP A 319 3.50 -2.42 -7.14
CA TRP A 319 2.60 -1.63 -6.29
C TRP A 319 1.22 -1.48 -6.94
N HIS A 320 0.21 -1.20 -6.12
CA HIS A 320 -1.16 -1.00 -6.62
C HIS A 320 -1.35 0.36 -7.30
N ALA A 321 -2.18 0.41 -8.35
CA ALA A 321 -2.48 1.63 -9.10
C ALA A 321 -2.99 2.80 -8.24
N ARG A 322 -3.72 2.50 -7.16
CA ARG A 322 -4.20 3.50 -6.17
C ARG A 322 -3.07 4.38 -5.59
N ASN A 323 -1.87 3.83 -5.46
CA ASN A 323 -0.72 4.52 -4.89
C ASN A 323 0.21 5.08 -5.99
N HIS A 324 -0.14 4.95 -7.28
CA HIS A 324 0.75 5.33 -8.37
C HIS A 324 1.07 6.83 -8.37
N HIS A 325 0.08 7.68 -8.09
CA HIS A 325 0.21 9.13 -8.04
C HIS A 325 0.44 9.71 -6.64
N ASP A 326 0.51 8.88 -5.61
CA ASP A 326 0.78 9.32 -4.24
C ASP A 326 2.26 9.76 -4.12
N PRO A 327 2.54 11.04 -3.82
CA PRO A 327 3.92 11.55 -3.74
C PRO A 327 4.76 10.87 -2.65
N ALA A 328 4.16 10.52 -1.51
CA ALA A 328 4.86 9.85 -0.42
C ALA A 328 5.24 8.43 -0.83
N HIS A 329 4.33 7.73 -1.51
CA HIS A 329 4.60 6.40 -2.06
C HIS A 329 5.63 6.45 -3.19
N GLN A 330 5.55 7.44 -4.08
CA GLN A 330 6.53 7.67 -5.15
C GLN A 330 7.95 7.82 -4.61
N TRP A 331 8.13 8.63 -3.57
CA TRP A 331 9.41 8.77 -2.91
C TRP A 331 9.84 7.45 -2.26
N PHE A 332 8.97 6.81 -1.47
CA PHE A 332 9.29 5.56 -0.79
C PHE A 332 9.71 4.45 -1.76
N ARG A 333 8.94 4.23 -2.83
CA ARG A 333 9.24 3.20 -3.84
C ARG A 333 10.50 3.51 -4.63
N LYS A 334 10.83 4.78 -4.84
CA LYS A 334 12.09 5.18 -5.46
C LYS A 334 13.27 4.81 -4.55
N GLN A 335 13.20 5.16 -3.27
CA GLN A 335 14.26 4.83 -2.32
C GLN A 335 14.45 3.30 -2.20
N VAL A 336 13.34 2.55 -2.13
CA VAL A 336 13.39 1.08 -2.10
C VAL A 336 14.04 0.53 -3.36
N TYR A 337 13.57 0.96 -4.54
CA TYR A 337 14.14 0.53 -5.81
C TYR A 337 15.64 0.81 -5.92
N ASP A 338 16.08 2.03 -5.57
CA ASP A 338 17.48 2.42 -5.70
C ASP A 338 18.39 1.58 -4.80
N VAL A 339 17.95 1.25 -3.57
CA VAL A 339 18.70 0.33 -2.70
C VAL A 339 18.72 -1.09 -3.26
N LEU A 340 17.58 -1.61 -3.72
CA LEU A 340 17.52 -2.96 -4.33
C LEU A 340 18.39 -3.09 -5.59
N GLN A 341 18.62 -1.99 -6.32
CA GLN A 341 19.48 -1.94 -7.51
C GLN A 341 20.97 -1.82 -7.19
N ARG A 342 21.35 -1.10 -6.14
CA ARG A 342 22.77 -0.83 -5.84
C ARG A 342 23.36 -1.79 -4.82
N SER A 343 22.53 -2.42 -3.99
CA SER A 343 22.98 -3.35 -2.97
C SER A 343 23.70 -4.52 -3.63
N MET A 344 24.82 -4.95 -3.04
CA MET A 344 25.54 -6.15 -3.48
C MET A 344 24.72 -7.43 -3.32
N PHE A 345 23.63 -7.37 -2.55
CA PHE A 345 22.68 -8.45 -2.36
C PHE A 345 21.54 -8.42 -3.39
N GLY A 346 21.49 -7.39 -4.24
CA GLY A 346 20.50 -7.19 -5.29
C GLY A 346 20.80 -7.96 -6.58
N VAL A 347 19.77 -8.12 -7.41
CA VAL A 347 19.82 -8.91 -8.65
C VAL A 347 20.69 -8.29 -9.76
N THR A 348 21.04 -7.03 -9.69
CA THR A 348 21.79 -6.35 -10.77
C THR A 348 23.30 -6.39 -10.58
N GLN A 349 23.79 -6.64 -9.37
CA GLN A 349 25.20 -6.46 -9.04
C GLN A 349 26.06 -7.72 -9.26
N PHE A 350 25.48 -8.89 -9.56
CA PHE A 350 26.26 -10.13 -9.68
C PHE A 350 26.94 -10.33 -11.04
N ASN A 351 26.45 -9.72 -12.12
CA ASN A 351 27.10 -9.79 -13.45
C ASN A 351 28.45 -9.03 -13.49
N ALA A 352 28.65 -8.04 -12.62
CA ALA A 352 29.92 -7.32 -12.51
C ALA A 352 31.00 -8.10 -11.73
N ILE A 353 30.63 -9.24 -11.13
CA ILE A 353 31.45 -9.98 -10.17
C ILE A 353 31.85 -11.37 -10.71
N SER A 354 31.20 -11.85 -11.78
CA SER A 354 31.55 -13.13 -12.42
C SER A 354 32.84 -13.10 -13.27
N ASP A 355 33.44 -11.92 -13.47
CA ASP A 355 34.67 -11.70 -14.24
C ASP A 355 35.95 -11.56 -13.36
N THR A 356 35.85 -11.86 -12.07
CA THR A 356 37.00 -11.95 -11.12
C THR A 356 36.98 -13.27 -10.38
#